data_AF-A0A922SLA5-F1
#
_entry.id   AF-A0A922SLA5-F1
#
_cell.length_a   1.000
_cell.length_b   1.000
_cell.length_c   1.000
_cell.angle_alpha   90.00
_cell.angle_beta   90.00
_cell.angle_gamma   90.00
#
_symmetry.space_group_name_H-M   'P 1'
#
loop_
_entity.id
_entity.type
_entity.pdbx_description
1 polymer ?
#
loop_
_entity_poly.entity_id
_entity_poly.type
_entity_poly.pdbx_seq_one_letter_code
_entity_poly.pdbx_strand_id
1 'polypeptide(L)'
;MTKVLFAIVLMMTTFAVTLSASTKEAMATTMTDQVNSIEVDVLAVMDMCNDSYRIDPTYLQALNESGSFIDETDKTPKCFIRCVFENVGIVSEDEETCPCDRSYKFLRCLMSMEIERYEKS
;
A
#
# COMPACT_ATOMS: atom_id res chain seq x y z
N MET A 1 -30.25 -34.58 38.10
CA MET A 1 -30.56 -34.07 36.75
C MET A 1 -29.90 -32.73 36.44
N THR A 2 -29.72 -31.82 37.42
CA THR A 2 -29.02 -30.53 37.23
C THR A 2 -27.52 -30.66 36.90
N LYS A 3 -26.83 -31.68 37.42
CA LYS A 3 -25.40 -31.94 37.11
C LYS A 3 -25.16 -32.34 35.64
N VAL A 4 -26.15 -32.94 34.99
CA VAL A 4 -26.08 -33.34 33.57
C VAL A 4 -26.25 -32.10 32.67
N LEU A 5 -27.12 -31.17 33.07
CA LEU A 5 -27.31 -29.91 32.36
C LEU A 5 -26.04 -29.04 32.33
N PHE A 6 -25.31 -28.95 33.46
CA PHE A 6 -24.06 -28.19 33.52
C PHE A 6 -22.94 -28.81 32.66
N ALA A 7 -22.86 -30.14 32.57
CA ALA A 7 -21.87 -30.81 31.72
C ALA A 7 -22.11 -30.58 30.22
N ILE A 8 -23.38 -30.51 29.80
CA ILE A 8 -23.75 -30.27 28.39
C ILE A 8 -23.40 -28.83 27.98
N VAL A 9 -23.63 -27.84 28.85
CA VAL A 9 -23.28 -26.44 28.55
C VAL A 9 -21.77 -26.23 28.45
N LEU A 10 -20.98 -26.89 29.30
CA LEU A 10 -19.51 -26.81 29.28
C LEU A 10 -18.89 -27.46 28.02
N MET A 11 -19.48 -28.56 27.52
CA MET A 11 -19.05 -29.16 26.25
C MET A 11 -19.38 -28.30 25.03
N MET A 12 -20.50 -27.59 25.03
CA MET A 12 -20.87 -26.69 23.93
C MET A 12 -19.95 -25.47 23.83
N THR A 13 -19.46 -24.94 24.96
CA THR A 13 -18.54 -23.80 24.96
C THR A 13 -17.13 -24.15 24.48
N THR A 14 -16.68 -25.40 24.62
CA THR A 14 -15.36 -25.83 24.13
C THR A 14 -15.33 -26.10 22.63
N PHE A 15 -16.45 -26.52 22.03
CA PHE A 15 -16.54 -26.72 20.57
C PHE A 15 -16.52 -25.40 19.77
N ALA A 16 -16.89 -24.28 20.39
CA ALA A 16 -16.86 -22.96 19.74
C ALA A 16 -15.43 -22.36 19.64
N VAL A 17 -14.46 -22.88 20.41
CA VAL A 17 -13.10 -22.28 20.50
C VAL A 17 -12.05 -23.04 19.68
N THR A 18 -12.37 -24.22 19.13
CA THR A 18 -11.41 -25.01 18.33
C THR A 18 -11.62 -24.98 16.82
N LEU A 19 -12.46 -24.09 16.27
CA LEU A 19 -12.56 -23.88 14.82
C LEU A 19 -11.85 -22.59 14.38
N SER A 20 -10.55 -22.50 14.67
CA SER A 20 -9.62 -21.61 13.98
C SER A 20 -8.34 -22.38 13.63
N ALA A 21 -8.51 -23.51 12.94
CA ALA A 21 -7.40 -24.26 12.37
C ALA A 21 -7.86 -25.03 11.12
N SER A 22 -7.42 -24.54 9.96
CA SER A 22 -7.28 -25.24 8.66
C SER A 22 -8.53 -25.82 7.99
N THR A 23 -8.95 -25.28 6.85
CA THR A 23 -8.92 -26.00 5.55
C THR A 23 -9.42 -25.14 4.36
N LYS A 24 -8.84 -25.45 3.19
CA LYS A 24 -9.10 -24.95 1.83
C LYS A 24 -10.51 -25.28 1.30
N GLU A 25 -11.00 -24.41 0.41
CA GLU A 25 -11.88 -24.61 -0.79
C GLU A 25 -13.29 -25.24 -0.56
N ALA A 26 -14.43 -24.79 -1.14
CA ALA A 26 -14.73 -23.89 -2.25
C ALA A 26 -16.20 -23.39 -2.23
N MET A 27 -16.44 -22.29 -2.96
CA MET A 27 -17.63 -21.94 -3.77
C MET A 27 -18.87 -21.31 -3.10
N ALA A 28 -18.87 -19.97 -3.09
CA ALA A 28 -20.05 -19.16 -3.40
C ALA A 28 -19.59 -17.93 -4.22
N THR A 29 -19.75 -18.01 -5.54
CA THR A 29 -19.60 -16.92 -6.54
C THR A 29 -20.76 -15.94 -6.36
N THR A 30 -20.62 -14.62 -6.20
CA THR A 30 -20.35 -13.52 -7.16
C THR A 30 -20.65 -12.25 -6.31
N MET A 31 -19.99 -11.09 -6.33
CA MET A 31 -19.19 -10.38 -7.30
C MET A 31 -18.06 -9.65 -6.55
N THR A 32 -16.82 -9.95 -6.86
CA THR A 32 -15.71 -9.01 -6.65
C THR A 32 -15.01 -8.93 -7.98
N ASP A 33 -15.05 -7.74 -8.54
CA ASP A 33 -14.54 -7.36 -9.84
C ASP A 33 -13.13 -7.92 -10.02
N GLN A 34 -13.02 -8.95 -10.86
CA GLN A 34 -11.73 -9.52 -11.24
C GLN A 34 -11.10 -8.61 -12.28
N VAL A 35 -10.51 -7.51 -11.81
CA VAL A 35 -9.36 -6.94 -12.49
C VAL A 35 -8.19 -7.82 -12.12
N ASN A 36 -7.89 -8.78 -13.01
CA ASN A 36 -6.64 -9.51 -13.02
C ASN A 36 -5.50 -8.51 -13.30
N SER A 37 -5.04 -7.81 -12.27
CA SER A 37 -3.92 -6.87 -12.35
C SER A 37 -2.79 -7.36 -11.48
N ILE A 38 -1.59 -7.26 -12.01
CA ILE A 38 -0.33 -7.37 -11.27
C ILE A 38 -0.44 -6.42 -10.07
N GLU A 39 -0.81 -6.94 -8.91
CA GLU A 39 -0.74 -6.18 -7.66
C GLU A 39 0.75 -6.20 -7.28
N VAL A 40 1.52 -5.33 -7.93
CA VAL A 40 2.85 -4.99 -7.44
C VAL A 40 2.60 -4.47 -6.03
N ASP A 41 3.13 -5.18 -5.03
CA ASP A 41 3.00 -4.77 -3.64
C ASP A 41 3.76 -3.46 -3.44
N VAL A 42 3.06 -2.35 -3.68
CA VAL A 42 3.62 -1.00 -3.66
C VAL A 42 4.18 -0.68 -2.28
N LEU A 43 3.58 -1.24 -1.22
CA LEU A 43 4.07 -1.07 0.16
C LEU A 43 5.45 -1.73 0.33
N ALA A 44 5.61 -2.97 -0.12
CA ALA A 44 6.92 -3.64 -0.09
C ALA A 44 7.96 -2.91 -0.96
N VAL A 45 7.55 -2.35 -2.10
CA VAL A 45 8.42 -1.53 -2.95
C VAL A 45 8.86 -0.25 -2.23
N MET A 46 7.95 0.44 -1.55
CA MET A 46 8.26 1.63 -0.78
C MET A 46 9.24 1.35 0.37
N ASP A 47 9.06 0.24 1.10
CA ASP A 47 9.99 -0.17 2.16
C ASP A 47 11.39 -0.45 1.59
N MET A 48 11.48 -1.21 0.50
CA MET A 48 12.73 -1.48 -0.19
C MET A 48 13.41 -0.19 -0.69
N CYS A 49 12.64 0.74 -1.25
CA CYS A 49 13.17 2.02 -1.72
C CYS A 49 13.63 2.90 -0.55
N ASN A 50 13.00 2.81 0.61
CA ASN A 50 13.40 3.55 1.81
C ASN A 50 14.76 3.07 2.35
N ASP A 51 15.09 1.79 2.22
CA ASP A 51 16.41 1.26 2.60
C ASP A 51 17.54 1.88 1.78
N SER A 52 17.28 2.16 0.49
CA SER A 52 18.25 2.75 -0.44
C SER A 52 18.27 4.28 -0.38
N TYR A 53 17.09 4.88 -0.28
CA TYR A 53 16.87 6.32 -0.24
C TYR A 53 16.03 6.66 0.99
N ARG A 54 16.69 6.73 2.14
CA ARG A 54 16.03 7.02 3.41
C ARG A 54 15.36 8.38 3.38
N ILE A 55 14.06 8.39 3.59
CA ILE A 55 13.26 9.61 3.67
C ILE A 55 12.66 9.75 5.05
N ASP A 56 12.45 11.00 5.47
CA ASP A 56 11.57 11.28 6.60
C ASP A 56 10.10 11.13 6.13
N PRO A 57 9.23 10.45 6.89
CA PRO A 57 7.80 10.35 6.58
C PRO A 57 7.11 11.69 6.29
N THR A 58 7.61 12.81 6.84
CA THR A 58 7.05 14.14 6.58
C THR A 58 7.08 14.53 5.11
N TYR A 59 8.01 14.00 4.31
CA TYR A 59 8.04 14.27 2.86
C TYR A 59 6.83 13.67 2.15
N LEU A 60 6.44 12.45 2.49
CA LEU A 60 5.25 11.80 1.90
C LEU A 60 3.96 12.43 2.42
N GLN A 61 3.93 12.82 3.70
CA GLN A 61 2.79 13.54 4.27
C GLN A 61 2.56 14.87 3.55
N ALA A 62 3.60 15.70 3.41
CA ALA A 62 3.49 16.97 2.72
C ALA A 62 3.12 16.81 1.25
N LEU A 63 3.62 15.77 0.59
CA LEU A 63 3.23 15.45 -0.78
C LEU A 63 1.75 15.12 -0.88
N ASN A 64 1.20 14.35 0.06
CA ASN A 64 -0.22 14.00 0.09
C ASN A 64 -1.13 15.20 0.40
N GLU A 65 -0.68 16.09 1.29
CA GLU A 65 -1.48 17.25 1.73
C GLU A 65 -1.40 18.44 0.76
N SER A 66 -0.23 18.69 0.17
CA SER A 66 0.05 19.89 -0.63
C SER A 66 0.40 19.61 -2.09
N GLY A 67 0.61 18.34 -2.45
CA GLY A 67 1.11 17.94 -3.76
C GLY A 67 2.60 18.23 -3.96
N SER A 68 3.34 18.70 -2.96
CA SER A 68 4.77 19.04 -3.07
C SER A 68 5.57 18.60 -1.82
N PHE A 69 6.88 18.47 -1.95
CA PHE A 69 7.79 18.19 -0.83
C PHE A 69 8.08 19.43 0.02
N ILE A 70 8.35 19.22 1.31
CA ILE A 70 8.72 20.28 2.28
C ILE A 70 10.03 21.00 1.93
N ASP A 71 10.97 20.29 1.30
CA ASP A 71 12.21 20.83 0.77
C ASP A 71 12.47 20.23 -0.61
N GLU A 72 12.25 21.03 -1.66
CA GLU A 72 12.48 20.61 -3.04
C GLU A 72 13.96 20.71 -3.46
N THR A 73 14.87 21.14 -2.58
CA THR A 73 16.31 21.14 -2.87
C THR A 73 16.94 19.79 -2.55
N ASP A 74 16.37 19.03 -1.61
CA ASP A 74 16.80 17.67 -1.31
C ASP A 74 16.47 16.72 -2.47
N LYS A 75 17.49 15.98 -2.90
CA LYS A 75 17.38 15.00 -3.98
C LYS A 75 16.95 13.63 -3.47
N THR A 76 17.20 13.32 -2.19
CA THR A 76 16.91 12.01 -1.59
C THR A 76 15.45 11.61 -1.75
N PRO A 77 14.45 12.42 -1.36
CA PRO A 77 13.03 12.06 -1.51
C PRO A 77 12.60 11.99 -2.97
N LYS A 78 13.25 12.73 -3.88
CA LYS A 78 13.00 12.61 -5.31
C LYS A 78 13.50 11.27 -5.84
N CYS A 79 14.66 10.81 -5.35
CA CYS A 79 15.24 9.54 -5.77
C CYS A 79 14.46 8.35 -5.20
N PHE A 80 13.89 8.50 -4.01
CA PHE A 80 12.90 7.56 -3.47
C PHE A 80 11.72 7.38 -4.44
N ILE A 81 11.11 8.47 -4.94
CA ILE A 81 10.02 8.39 -5.93
C ILE A 81 10.47 7.71 -7.22
N ARG A 82 11.68 8.01 -7.69
CA ARG A 82 12.25 7.32 -8.86
C ARG A 82 12.35 5.82 -8.62
N CYS A 83 12.91 5.39 -7.49
CA CYS A 83 13.01 3.98 -7.15
C CYS A 83 11.64 3.28 -7.15
N VAL A 84 10.62 3.91 -6.57
CA VAL A 84 9.26 3.36 -6.59
C VAL A 84 8.77 3.21 -8.03
N PHE A 85 8.93 4.23 -8.87
CA PHE A 85 8.52 4.21 -10.27
C PHE A 85 9.25 3.17 -11.12
N GLU A 86 10.51 2.89 -10.85
CA GLU A 86 11.27 1.83 -11.52
C GLU A 86 10.69 0.46 -11.18
N ASN A 87 10.43 0.21 -9.90
CA ASN A 87 9.96 -1.10 -9.43
C ASN A 87 8.49 -1.41 -9.77
N VAL A 88 7.67 -0.38 -9.95
CA VAL A 88 6.29 -0.54 -10.44
C VAL A 88 6.18 -0.45 -11.96
N GLY A 89 7.31 -0.28 -12.68
CA GLY A 89 7.36 -0.32 -14.15
C GLY A 89 6.89 0.96 -14.86
N ILE A 90 6.88 2.10 -14.17
CA ILE A 90 6.59 3.43 -14.77
C ILE A 90 7.83 4.00 -15.47
N VAL A 91 9.03 3.71 -14.95
CA VAL A 91 10.32 4.17 -15.50
C VAL A 91 11.21 2.95 -15.76
N SER A 92 11.96 2.94 -16.88
CA SER A 92 12.95 1.91 -17.17
C SER A 92 14.31 2.23 -16.54
N GLU A 93 15.02 1.19 -16.10
CA GLU A 93 16.38 1.30 -15.53
C GLU A 93 17.40 1.89 -16.53
N ASP A 94 17.20 1.61 -17.82
CA ASP A 94 18.11 1.96 -18.93
C ASP A 94 18.07 3.44 -19.35
N GLU A 95 17.22 4.29 -18.74
CA GLU A 95 17.31 5.73 -18.94
C GLU A 95 18.50 6.28 -18.14
N GLU A 96 19.71 6.00 -18.64
CA GLU A 96 20.94 6.71 -18.28
C GLU A 96 20.62 8.20 -18.29
N THR A 97 20.66 8.82 -17.11
CA THR A 97 20.56 10.26 -16.89
C THR A 97 19.15 10.88 -16.84
N CYS A 98 18.10 10.16 -16.43
CA CYS A 98 16.92 10.84 -15.89
C CYS A 98 17.10 11.16 -14.40
N PRO A 99 17.37 12.43 -14.01
CA PRO A 99 17.53 12.79 -12.61
C PRO A 99 16.24 12.50 -11.86
N CYS A 100 16.37 12.15 -10.58
CA CYS A 100 15.29 11.98 -9.62
C CYS A 100 14.21 13.10 -9.71
N ASP A 101 14.60 14.30 -10.14
CA ASP A 101 13.73 15.41 -10.46
C ASP A 101 12.62 15.12 -11.48
N ARG A 102 12.86 14.28 -12.51
CA ARG A 102 11.86 13.97 -13.53
C ARG A 102 10.69 13.18 -12.94
N SER A 103 11.01 12.10 -12.20
CA SER A 103 10.02 11.26 -11.52
C SER A 103 9.22 12.07 -10.50
N TYR A 104 9.92 12.91 -9.72
CA TYR A 104 9.26 13.83 -8.78
C TYR A 104 8.31 14.80 -9.49
N LYS A 105 8.74 15.47 -10.56
CA LYS A 105 7.90 16.43 -11.29
C LYS A 105 6.65 15.77 -11.88
N PHE A 106 6.76 14.53 -12.36
CA PHE A 106 5.61 13.78 -12.84
C PHE A 106 4.63 13.49 -11.71
N LEU A 107 5.11 12.94 -10.59
CA LEU A 107 4.25 12.65 -9.44
C LEU A 107 3.59 13.90 -8.87
N ARG A 108 4.36 14.98 -8.72
CA ARG A 108 3.87 16.30 -8.28
C ARG A 108 2.69 16.77 -9.14
N CYS A 109 2.82 16.68 -10.46
CA CYS A 109 1.75 17.05 -11.38
C CYS A 109 0.48 16.22 -11.12
N LEU A 110 0.61 14.89 -11.00
CA LEU A 110 -0.52 14.00 -10.72
C LEU A 110 -1.20 14.34 -9.38
N MET A 111 -0.42 14.48 -8.31
CA MET A 111 -0.93 14.79 -6.98
C MET A 111 -1.63 16.16 -6.95
N SER A 112 -1.02 17.18 -7.55
CA SER A 112 -1.65 18.51 -7.64
C SER A 112 -2.98 18.48 -8.40
N MET A 113 -3.07 17.73 -9.50
CA MET A 113 -4.32 17.58 -10.25
C MET A 113 -5.42 16.89 -9.42
N GLU A 114 -5.07 15.91 -8.61
CA GLU A 114 -6.02 15.23 -7.73
C GLU A 114 -6.50 16.15 -6.61
N ILE A 115 -5.59 16.87 -5.94
CA ILE A 115 -5.93 17.84 -4.88
C ILE A 115 -6.87 18.91 -5.44
N GLU A 116 -6.54 19.51 -6.59
CA GLU A 116 -7.39 20.50 -7.24
C GLU A 116 -8.79 19.96 -7.60
N ARG A 117 -8.88 18.66 -7.93
CA ARG A 117 -10.17 18.02 -8.21
C ARG A 117 -11.01 17.90 -6.94
N TYR A 118 -10.39 17.56 -5.81
CA TYR A 118 -11.08 17.45 -4.51
C TYR A 118 -11.49 18.80 -3.92
N GLU A 119 -10.69 19.85 -4.09
CA GLU A 119 -11.07 21.19 -3.59
C GLU A 119 -12.26 21.79 -4.33
N LYS A 120 -12.50 21.38 -5.57
CA LYS A 120 -13.59 21.88 -6.43
C LYS A 120 -14.90 21.07 -6.27
N SER A 121 -14.87 19.91 -5.61
CA SER A 121 -16.05 19.06 -5.37
C SER A 121 -16.80 19.45 -4.10
#